data_AF-A0A672NC83-F1
#
_entry.id   AF-A0A672NC83-F1
#
_cell.length_a   1.000
_cell.length_b   1.000
_cell.length_c   1.000
_cell.angle_alpha   90.00
_cell.angle_beta   90.00
_cell.angle_gamma   90.00
#
_symmetry.space_group_name_H-M   'P 1'
#
loop_
_entity.id
_entity.type
_entity.pdbx_description
1 polymer ?
#
loop_
_entity_poly.entity_id
_entity_poly.type
_entity_poly.pdbx_seq_one_letter_code
_entity_poly.pdbx_strand_id
1 'polypeptide(L)'
;MDFKGVLVKIFTRNREVVLCAAGTAVALLGLGLVYKYNVRRPEKKFTRVGVVTQLLLHPMKSGKAVLVETAECLRMGLKYGELRDRHWLVITEDGHMVTGRQQPRLVLVSLSCEGGQLCLNGPQMEELRVPLQQSNNAVVDCRVFSIDVQGRDCGDDVSNWLTRYLESDKTVRLVHYEPHLKAQRPSEKEPLFPKDEKVAYPDAAPIMLMSEASVRDLNTRLNKDVSVFQFRPSIVVNDCEAFTEDTWDHIEIGQVELKRVVGCGRCLFTTPMFDQFGLLKSPLD
;
A
#
# COMPACT_ATOMS: atom_id res chain seq x y z
N MET A 1 -45.00 -41.20 -32.93
CA MET A 1 -43.75 -41.24 -33.72
C MET A 1 -42.58 -41.32 -32.75
N ASP A 2 -41.86 -42.44 -32.77
CA ASP A 2 -40.77 -42.75 -31.84
C ASP A 2 -39.49 -41.96 -32.22
N PHE A 3 -39.39 -40.75 -31.69
CA PHE A 3 -38.25 -39.85 -31.91
C PHE A 3 -36.93 -40.45 -31.42
N LYS A 4 -36.97 -41.26 -30.35
CA LYS A 4 -35.78 -41.91 -29.80
C LYS A 4 -35.26 -43.00 -30.74
N GLY A 5 -36.15 -43.84 -31.29
CA GLY A 5 -35.78 -44.87 -32.25
C GLY A 5 -35.20 -44.32 -33.56
N VAL A 6 -35.71 -43.17 -34.03
CA VAL A 6 -35.20 -42.47 -35.23
C VAL A 6 -33.81 -41.86 -34.97
N LEU A 7 -33.62 -41.21 -33.82
CA LEU A 7 -32.33 -40.65 -33.41
C LEU A 7 -31.26 -41.75 -33.28
N VAL A 8 -31.58 -42.89 -32.66
CA VAL A 8 -30.65 -44.02 -32.51
C VAL A 8 -30.24 -44.58 -33.87
N LYS A 9 -31.18 -44.79 -34.81
CA LYS A 9 -30.89 -45.27 -36.18
C LYS A 9 -30.01 -44.29 -36.97
N ILE A 10 -30.29 -42.99 -36.88
CA ILE A 10 -29.49 -41.94 -37.54
C ILE A 10 -28.08 -41.90 -36.95
N PHE A 11 -27.97 -42.01 -35.62
CA PHE A 11 -26.69 -42.02 -34.91
C PHE A 11 -25.84 -43.24 -35.24
N THR A 12 -26.44 -44.43 -35.39
CA THR A 12 -25.71 -45.66 -35.77
C THR A 12 -25.32 -45.70 -37.26
N ARG A 13 -26.13 -45.13 -38.15
CA ARG A 13 -25.87 -45.18 -39.61
C ARG A 13 -24.84 -44.13 -40.06
N ASN A 14 -24.79 -42.99 -39.39
CA ASN A 14 -23.96 -41.84 -39.76
C ASN A 14 -23.06 -41.38 -38.61
N ARG A 15 -22.61 -42.31 -37.75
CA ARG A 15 -21.88 -42.02 -36.51
C ARG A 15 -20.67 -41.11 -36.71
N GLU A 16 -19.90 -41.35 -37.76
CA GLU A 16 -18.73 -40.53 -38.10
C GLU A 16 -19.12 -39.09 -38.47
N VAL A 17 -20.17 -38.94 -39.28
CA VAL A 17 -20.68 -37.61 -39.68
C VAL A 17 -21.19 -36.83 -38.48
N VAL A 18 -21.90 -37.50 -37.55
CA VAL A 18 -22.41 -36.87 -36.33
C VAL A 18 -21.27 -36.48 -35.39
N LEU A 19 -20.24 -37.33 -35.24
CA LEU A 19 -19.04 -37.01 -34.45
C LEU A 19 -18.22 -35.87 -35.06
N CYS A 20 -18.05 -35.85 -36.39
CA CYS A 20 -17.39 -34.76 -37.10
C CYS A 20 -18.16 -33.43 -37.00
N ALA A 21 -19.50 -33.47 -37.09
CA ALA A 21 -20.36 -32.31 -36.93
C ALA A 21 -20.34 -31.77 -35.48
N ALA A 22 -20.35 -32.65 -34.48
CA ALA A 22 -20.20 -32.27 -33.08
C ALA A 22 -18.80 -31.68 -32.80
N GLY A 23 -17.75 -32.30 -33.34
CA GLY A 23 -16.37 -31.82 -33.22
C GLY A 23 -16.16 -30.44 -33.84
N THR A 24 -16.72 -30.20 -35.03
CA THR A 24 -16.67 -28.88 -35.69
C THR A 24 -17.48 -27.82 -34.93
N ALA A 25 -18.65 -28.17 -34.39
CA ALA A 25 -19.42 -27.24 -33.56
C ALA A 25 -18.67 -26.82 -32.28
N VAL A 26 -18.03 -27.78 -31.58
CA VAL A 26 -17.20 -27.48 -30.39
C VAL A 26 -15.99 -26.63 -30.78
N ALA A 27 -15.33 -26.93 -31.90
CA ALA A 27 -14.19 -26.17 -32.37
C ALA A 27 -14.58 -24.71 -32.71
N LEU A 28 -15.70 -24.50 -33.41
CA LEU A 28 -16.21 -23.17 -33.75
C LEU A 28 -16.64 -22.37 -32.51
N LEU A 29 -17.25 -23.03 -31.51
CA LEU A 29 -17.57 -22.41 -30.23
C LEU A 29 -16.29 -22.02 -29.47
N GLY A 30 -15.30 -22.92 -29.42
CA GLY A 30 -13.99 -22.66 -28.82
C GLY A 30 -13.29 -21.48 -29.50
N LEU A 31 -13.24 -21.45 -30.83
CA LEU A 31 -12.67 -20.36 -31.61
C LEU A 31 -13.44 -19.05 -31.42
N GLY A 32 -14.77 -19.10 -31.37
CA GLY A 32 -15.61 -17.94 -31.09
C GLY A 32 -15.38 -17.37 -29.68
N LEU A 33 -15.18 -18.23 -28.68
CA LEU A 33 -14.83 -17.82 -27.32
C LEU A 33 -13.42 -17.22 -27.26
N VAL A 34 -12.44 -17.85 -27.91
CA VAL A 34 -11.06 -17.34 -28.01
C VAL A 34 -11.04 -16.00 -28.75
N TYR A 35 -11.76 -15.87 -29.86
CA TYR A 35 -11.90 -14.62 -30.60
C TYR A 35 -12.57 -13.53 -29.74
N LYS A 36 -13.67 -13.87 -29.05
CA LYS A 36 -14.34 -12.93 -28.14
C LYS A 36 -13.43 -12.49 -26.99
N TYR A 37 -12.59 -13.39 -26.48
CA TYR A 37 -11.70 -13.13 -25.34
C TYR A 37 -10.44 -12.36 -25.74
N ASN A 38 -9.80 -12.73 -26.85
CA ASN A 38 -8.52 -12.16 -27.29
C ASN A 38 -8.67 -10.97 -28.24
N VAL A 39 -9.65 -10.99 -29.16
CA VAL A 39 -9.82 -9.96 -30.20
C VAL A 39 -10.82 -8.88 -29.79
N ARG A 40 -11.81 -9.25 -28.96
CA ARG A 40 -12.83 -8.33 -28.45
C ARG A 40 -12.53 -7.76 -27.06
N ARG A 41 -11.32 -7.97 -26.53
CA ARG A 41 -10.86 -7.16 -25.40
C ARG A 41 -10.76 -5.72 -25.93
N PRO A 42 -11.58 -4.78 -25.44
CA PRO A 42 -11.45 -3.40 -25.85
C PRO A 42 -10.03 -2.96 -25.50
N GLU A 43 -9.33 -2.43 -26.50
CA GLU A 43 -8.01 -1.83 -26.29
C GLU A 43 -8.18 -0.77 -25.20
N LYS A 44 -7.42 -0.89 -24.10
CA LYS A 44 -7.50 0.08 -23.00
C LYS A 44 -6.98 1.41 -23.53
N LYS A 45 -7.91 2.31 -23.89
CA LYS A 45 -7.56 3.65 -24.33
C LYS A 45 -7.27 4.52 -23.11
N PHE A 46 -6.00 4.76 -22.84
CA PHE A 46 -5.58 5.68 -21.78
C PHE A 46 -5.48 7.11 -22.31
N THR A 47 -5.86 8.05 -21.45
CA THR A 47 -5.63 9.49 -21.65
C THR A 47 -4.68 9.95 -20.56
N ARG A 48 -3.71 10.80 -20.91
CA ARG A 48 -2.82 11.40 -19.91
C ARG A 48 -3.63 12.35 -19.02
N VAL A 49 -3.61 12.09 -17.71
CA VAL A 49 -4.36 12.88 -16.70
C VAL A 49 -3.46 13.62 -15.72
N GLY A 50 -2.14 13.41 -15.77
CA GLY A 50 -1.17 14.06 -14.90
C GLY A 50 0.25 13.53 -15.06
N VAL A 51 1.14 13.94 -14.17
CA VAL A 51 2.55 13.51 -14.07
C VAL A 51 2.90 13.23 -12.62
N VAL A 52 3.61 12.13 -12.35
CA VAL A 52 4.18 11.86 -11.03
C VAL A 52 5.30 12.85 -10.74
N THR A 53 5.18 13.61 -9.67
CA THR A 53 6.21 14.58 -9.24
C THR A 53 7.05 14.06 -8.09
N GLN A 54 6.48 13.23 -7.21
CA GLN A 54 7.19 12.68 -6.05
C GLN A 54 6.72 11.26 -5.72
N LEU A 55 7.66 10.43 -5.26
CA LEU A 55 7.39 9.14 -4.63
C LEU A 55 7.88 9.17 -3.19
N LEU A 56 6.96 8.89 -2.26
CA LEU A 56 7.18 9.03 -0.82
C LEU A 56 6.98 7.67 -0.16
N LEU A 57 8.09 7.01 0.18
CA LEU A 57 8.06 5.75 0.90
C LEU A 57 8.13 6.03 2.39
N HIS A 58 7.26 5.43 3.19
CA HIS A 58 7.25 5.61 4.65
C HIS A 58 7.52 4.26 5.31
N PRO A 59 8.79 3.85 5.51
CA PRO A 59 9.11 2.50 5.97
C PRO A 59 8.45 2.17 7.30
N MET A 60 8.51 3.12 8.23
CA MET A 60 7.90 3.03 9.55
C MET A 60 6.54 3.73 9.59
N LYS A 61 5.53 3.08 10.16
CA LYS A 61 4.23 3.70 10.44
C LYS A 61 4.44 4.95 11.29
N SER A 62 3.85 6.07 10.85
CA SER A 62 4.02 7.40 11.44
C SER A 62 5.45 7.97 11.44
N GLY A 63 6.45 7.25 10.91
CA GLY A 63 7.82 7.73 10.74
C GLY A 63 7.97 8.76 9.62
N LYS A 64 9.19 9.32 9.50
CA LYS A 64 9.57 10.23 8.41
C LYS A 64 9.50 9.52 7.05
N ALA A 65 9.09 10.27 6.02
CA ALA A 65 9.11 9.78 4.65
C ALA A 65 10.55 9.75 4.08
N VAL A 66 10.79 8.81 3.17
CA VAL A 66 11.96 8.75 2.30
C VAL A 66 11.50 9.13 0.91
N LEU A 67 12.03 10.23 0.38
CA LEU A 67 11.81 10.65 -0.99
C LEU A 67 12.69 9.80 -1.91
N VAL A 68 12.08 9.18 -2.93
CA VAL A 68 12.78 8.31 -3.88
C VAL A 68 12.47 8.71 -5.31
N GLU A 69 13.42 8.53 -6.22
CA GLU A 69 13.23 8.83 -7.64
C GLU A 69 12.48 7.70 -8.37
N THR A 70 12.64 6.47 -7.89
CA THR A 70 12.00 5.26 -8.43
C THR A 70 11.54 4.36 -7.29
N ALA A 71 10.52 3.56 -7.52
CA ALA A 71 10.06 2.54 -6.58
C ALA A 71 9.41 1.38 -7.33
N GLU A 72 9.59 0.17 -6.82
CA GLU A 72 8.79 -0.99 -7.23
C GLU A 72 7.40 -0.87 -6.59
N CYS A 73 6.34 -1.05 -7.39
CA CYS A 73 4.98 -1.09 -6.86
C CYS A 73 4.55 -2.55 -6.65
N LEU A 74 4.55 -3.00 -5.40
CA LEU A 74 4.13 -4.34 -5.01
C LEU A 74 2.67 -4.30 -4.53
N ARG A 75 2.03 -5.48 -4.41
CA ARG A 75 0.67 -5.60 -3.85
C ARG A 75 0.54 -4.92 -2.47
N MET A 76 1.56 -5.07 -1.61
CA MET A 76 1.56 -4.48 -0.26
C MET A 76 2.10 -3.04 -0.19
N GLY A 77 2.28 -2.35 -1.31
CA GLY A 77 2.74 -0.96 -1.38
C GLY A 77 4.09 -0.79 -2.08
N LEU A 78 4.68 0.41 -1.95
CA LEU A 78 5.95 0.75 -2.58
C LEU A 78 7.14 0.03 -1.91
N LYS A 79 8.16 -0.30 -2.71
CA LYS A 79 9.46 -0.82 -2.27
C LYS A 79 10.60 -0.05 -2.96
N TYR A 80 11.64 0.26 -2.20
CA TYR A 80 12.89 0.82 -2.71
C TYR A 80 14.08 0.22 -1.97
N GLY A 81 14.92 -0.53 -2.68
CA GLY A 81 15.97 -1.34 -2.05
C GLY A 81 15.37 -2.32 -1.03
N GLU A 82 15.86 -2.27 0.21
CA GLU A 82 15.36 -3.06 1.34
C GLU A 82 14.13 -2.43 2.03
N LEU A 83 13.81 -1.17 1.72
CA LEU A 83 12.70 -0.46 2.36
C LEU A 83 11.38 -0.82 1.69
N ARG A 84 10.36 -1.07 2.51
CA ARG A 84 8.99 -1.32 2.08
C ARG A 84 8.03 -0.46 2.87
N ASP A 85 6.99 0.02 2.18
CA ASP A 85 6.07 0.99 2.73
C ASP A 85 5.29 0.44 3.94
N ARG A 86 5.40 1.13 5.09
CA ARG A 86 4.77 0.80 6.37
C ARG A 86 4.98 -0.67 6.80
N HIS A 87 6.20 -1.19 6.62
CA HIS A 87 6.59 -2.52 7.08
C HIS A 87 7.22 -2.54 8.47
N TRP A 88 7.42 -1.37 9.09
CA TRP A 88 7.82 -1.25 10.50
C TRP A 88 6.75 -0.54 11.32
N LEU A 89 6.53 -1.00 12.55
CA LEU A 89 5.52 -0.48 13.47
C LEU A 89 6.11 -0.33 14.87
N VAL A 90 5.87 0.81 15.50
CA VAL A 90 6.13 0.98 16.93
C VAL A 90 4.93 0.47 17.71
N ILE A 91 5.18 -0.35 18.72
CA ILE A 91 4.18 -0.92 19.62
C ILE A 91 4.55 -0.66 21.08
N THR A 92 3.57 -0.68 21.97
CA THR A 92 3.81 -0.84 23.40
C THR A 92 4.11 -2.31 23.73
N GLU A 93 4.59 -2.60 24.95
CA GLU A 93 4.87 -3.98 25.40
C GLU A 93 3.64 -4.92 25.32
N ASP A 94 2.44 -4.37 25.48
CA ASP A 94 1.17 -5.09 25.36
C ASP A 94 0.67 -5.20 23.90
N GLY A 95 1.50 -4.86 22.90
CA GLY A 95 1.22 -5.09 21.49
C GLY A 95 0.36 -4.01 20.81
N HIS A 96 -0.02 -2.94 21.50
CA HIS A 96 -0.82 -1.87 20.90
C HIS A 96 0.03 -0.93 20.05
N MET A 97 -0.47 -0.55 18.87
CA MET A 97 0.23 0.41 18.02
C MET A 97 0.46 1.76 18.71
N VAL A 98 1.66 2.31 18.53
CA VAL A 98 2.01 3.69 18.82
C VAL A 98 2.07 4.44 17.49
N THR A 99 1.23 5.45 17.37
CA THR A 99 1.10 6.27 16.16
C THR A 99 1.49 7.71 16.47
N GLY A 100 1.79 8.48 15.42
CA GLY A 100 2.13 9.88 15.59
C GLY A 100 0.97 10.76 16.09
N ARG A 101 -0.26 10.23 16.18
CA ARG A 101 -1.36 10.89 16.92
C ARG A 101 -1.13 10.87 18.43
N GLN A 102 -0.54 9.79 18.94
CA GLN A 102 -0.20 9.64 20.36
C GLN A 102 1.18 10.21 20.66
N GLN A 103 2.14 10.00 19.76
CA GLN A 103 3.54 10.40 19.90
C GLN A 103 4.01 11.18 18.66
N PRO A 104 3.70 12.49 18.57
CA PRO A 104 3.96 13.30 17.37
C PRO A 104 5.42 13.31 16.93
N ARG A 105 6.37 13.21 17.87
CA ARG A 105 7.81 13.12 17.59
C ARG A 105 8.18 11.94 16.69
N LEU A 106 7.34 10.90 16.57
CA LEU A 106 7.57 9.80 15.63
C LEU A 106 7.75 10.27 14.17
N VAL A 107 7.11 11.37 13.75
CA VAL A 107 7.23 11.87 12.36
C VAL A 107 8.63 12.33 12.00
N LEU A 108 9.49 12.51 13.00
CA LEU A 108 10.88 12.93 12.87
C LEU A 108 11.86 11.77 12.82
N VAL A 109 11.42 10.57 13.23
CA VAL A 109 12.26 9.38 13.20
C VAL A 109 12.38 8.90 11.76
N SER A 110 13.59 8.91 11.23
CA SER A 110 13.91 8.27 9.95
C SER A 110 14.39 6.85 10.17
N LEU A 111 13.96 5.97 9.26
CA LEU A 111 14.39 4.58 9.17
C LEU A 111 14.98 4.36 7.78
N SER A 112 16.23 3.93 7.72
CA SER A 112 16.92 3.57 6.48
C SER A 112 17.57 2.19 6.60
N CYS A 113 18.01 1.64 5.47
CA CYS A 113 18.75 0.38 5.42
C CYS A 113 20.04 0.57 4.63
N GLU A 114 21.19 0.29 5.25
CA GLU A 114 22.51 0.49 4.66
C GLU A 114 23.41 -0.71 4.96
N GLY A 115 23.95 -1.36 3.93
CA GLY A 115 24.90 -2.47 4.12
C GLY A 115 24.36 -3.64 4.96
N GLY A 116 23.05 -3.92 4.89
CA GLY A 116 22.39 -4.95 5.69
C GLY A 116 22.12 -4.54 7.15
N GLN A 117 22.29 -3.27 7.50
CA GLN A 117 21.94 -2.70 8.80
C GLN A 117 20.66 -1.87 8.68
N LEU A 118 19.78 -2.00 9.66
CA LEU A 118 18.69 -1.08 9.96
C LEU A 118 19.25 0.12 10.71
N CYS A 119 19.00 1.32 10.20
CA CYS A 119 19.48 2.57 10.79
C CYS A 119 18.30 3.41 11.26
N LEU A 120 18.30 3.81 12.55
CA LEU A 120 17.32 4.73 13.12
C LEU A 120 18.00 6.04 13.51
N ASN A 121 17.41 7.14 13.08
CA ASN A 121 17.89 8.47 13.37
C ASN A 121 16.72 9.38 13.78
N GLY A 122 16.97 10.29 14.71
CA GLY A 122 16.02 11.24 15.25
C GLY A 122 16.77 12.47 15.76
N PRO A 123 16.14 13.66 15.76
CA PRO A 123 16.75 14.87 16.28
C PRO A 123 17.37 14.69 17.67
N GLN A 124 18.60 15.16 17.84
CA GLN A 124 19.35 15.11 19.10
C GLN A 124 19.65 13.71 19.64
N MET A 125 19.57 12.68 18.79
CA MET A 125 19.97 11.32 19.14
C MET A 125 21.20 10.91 18.31
N GLU A 126 22.05 10.08 18.90
CA GLU A 126 23.02 9.31 18.12
C GLU A 126 22.28 8.28 17.25
N GLU A 127 22.75 8.10 16.01
CA GLU A 127 22.17 7.14 15.10
C GLU A 127 22.37 5.71 15.62
N LEU A 128 21.28 4.95 15.70
CA LEU A 128 21.34 3.54 16.04
C LEU A 128 21.49 2.70 14.76
N ARG A 129 22.43 1.76 14.76
CA ARG A 129 22.60 0.76 13.71
C ARG A 129 22.50 -0.64 14.30
N VAL A 130 21.61 -1.46 13.75
CA VAL A 130 21.44 -2.87 14.13
C VAL A 130 21.29 -3.75 12.89
N PRO A 131 21.57 -5.06 12.94
CA PRO A 131 21.35 -5.94 11.81
C PRO A 131 19.90 -5.87 11.31
N LEU A 132 19.69 -5.74 9.99
CA LEU A 132 18.35 -5.68 9.40
C LEU A 132 17.60 -7.01 9.58
N GLN A 133 18.31 -8.12 9.42
CA GLN A 133 17.78 -9.46 9.59
C GLN A 133 17.98 -9.91 11.04
N GLN A 134 16.87 -10.01 11.78
CA GLN A 134 16.86 -10.42 13.19
C GLN A 134 15.98 -11.66 13.38
N SER A 135 16.22 -12.68 12.56
CA SER A 135 15.36 -13.86 12.42
C SER A 135 15.17 -14.66 13.71
N ASN A 136 16.04 -14.51 14.71
CA ASN A 136 15.95 -15.21 16.00
C ASN A 136 15.11 -14.49 17.06
N ASN A 137 14.65 -13.26 16.81
CA ASN A 137 13.88 -12.48 17.79
C ASN A 137 12.47 -13.07 18.03
N ALA A 138 11.65 -12.47 18.88
CA ALA A 138 10.28 -12.94 19.10
C ALA A 138 9.33 -12.50 17.96
N VAL A 139 8.30 -13.31 17.66
CA VAL A 139 7.14 -12.83 16.87
C VAL A 139 6.19 -12.34 17.93
N VAL A 140 5.75 -11.10 17.81
CA VAL A 140 4.82 -10.49 18.75
C VAL A 140 3.47 -10.32 18.06
N ASP A 141 2.40 -10.75 18.74
CA ASP A 141 1.05 -10.41 18.34
C ASP A 141 0.81 -8.93 18.66
N CYS A 142 0.40 -8.18 17.64
CA CYS A 142 0.21 -6.74 17.71
C CYS A 142 -1.20 -6.37 17.27
N ARG A 143 -1.63 -5.15 17.59
CA ARG A 143 -2.94 -4.63 17.17
C ARG A 143 -2.82 -3.29 16.44
N VAL A 144 -3.25 -3.27 15.18
CA VAL A 144 -3.33 -2.07 14.35
C VAL A 144 -4.79 -1.65 14.21
N PHE A 145 -5.17 -0.67 15.04
CA PHE A 145 -6.57 -0.35 15.35
C PHE A 145 -7.28 -1.56 15.95
N SER A 146 -8.31 -2.10 15.28
CA SER A 146 -9.07 -3.27 15.73
C SER A 146 -8.63 -4.57 15.07
N ILE A 147 -7.58 -4.56 14.23
CA ILE A 147 -7.09 -5.73 13.49
C ILE A 147 -5.84 -6.29 14.17
N ASP A 148 -5.86 -7.61 14.41
CA ASP A 148 -4.73 -8.35 14.95
C ASP A 148 -3.75 -8.70 13.82
N VAL A 149 -2.48 -8.38 14.05
CA VAL A 149 -1.37 -8.60 13.11
C VAL A 149 -0.18 -9.17 13.87
N GLN A 150 0.87 -9.55 13.15
CA GLN A 150 2.12 -10.00 13.75
C GLN A 150 3.31 -9.23 13.21
N GLY A 151 4.33 -9.10 14.04
CA GLY A 151 5.61 -8.51 13.67
C GLY A 151 6.78 -9.19 14.38
N ARG A 152 7.91 -9.25 13.70
CA ARG A 152 9.21 -9.66 14.25
C ARG A 152 9.78 -8.52 15.08
N ASP A 153 10.08 -8.78 16.34
CA ASP A 153 10.71 -7.78 17.21
C ASP A 153 12.10 -7.35 16.72
N CYS A 154 12.41 -6.05 16.80
CA CYS A 154 13.70 -5.50 16.35
C CYS A 154 14.77 -5.40 17.46
N GLY A 155 14.55 -6.01 18.62
CA GLY A 155 15.53 -6.13 19.70
C GLY A 155 15.54 -4.96 20.69
N ASP A 156 16.26 -5.20 21.78
CA ASP A 156 16.24 -4.30 22.95
C ASP A 156 16.96 -2.97 22.70
N ASP A 157 18.00 -2.95 21.87
CA ASP A 157 18.70 -1.70 21.51
C ASP A 157 17.75 -0.73 20.79
N VAL A 158 16.93 -1.24 19.87
CA VAL A 158 15.92 -0.46 19.16
C VAL A 158 14.82 0.01 20.11
N SER A 159 14.37 -0.88 20.99
CA SER A 159 13.37 -0.56 22.03
C SER A 159 13.85 0.56 22.96
N ASN A 160 15.09 0.46 23.45
CA ASN A 160 15.72 1.45 24.34
C ASN A 160 15.89 2.80 23.63
N TRP A 161 16.34 2.80 22.37
CA TRP A 161 16.52 4.02 21.58
C TRP A 161 15.19 4.75 21.36
N LEU A 162 14.14 4.03 20.96
CA LEU A 162 12.81 4.61 20.74
C LEU A 162 12.17 5.10 22.04
N THR A 163 12.26 4.31 23.12
CA THR A 163 11.70 4.68 24.43
C THR A 163 12.36 5.96 24.94
N ARG A 164 13.69 6.08 24.80
CA ARG A 164 14.43 7.30 25.14
C ARG A 164 14.04 8.48 24.26
N TYR A 165 14.02 8.29 22.92
CA TYR A 165 13.73 9.38 21.98
C TYR A 165 12.33 9.96 22.14
N LEU A 166 11.34 9.10 22.41
CA LEU A 166 9.95 9.50 22.61
C LEU A 166 9.67 9.97 24.03
N GLU A 167 10.65 9.92 24.94
CA GLU A 167 10.49 10.25 26.36
C GLU A 167 9.26 9.53 26.96
N SER A 168 9.10 8.25 26.61
CA SER A 168 7.90 7.51 26.95
C SER A 168 7.97 6.90 28.35
N ASP A 169 6.92 7.06 29.14
CA ASP A 169 6.77 6.41 30.45
C ASP A 169 6.64 4.88 30.35
N LYS A 170 6.34 4.37 29.16
CA LYS A 170 6.20 2.94 28.87
C LYS A 170 7.28 2.53 27.88
N THR A 171 7.81 1.33 28.06
CA THR A 171 8.67 0.72 27.04
C THR A 171 7.89 0.58 25.74
N VAL A 172 8.51 1.03 24.65
CA VAL A 172 8.02 0.81 23.28
C VAL A 172 9.00 -0.07 22.53
N ARG A 173 8.47 -0.86 21.60
CA ARG A 173 9.25 -1.76 20.75
C ARG A 173 8.98 -1.47 19.29
N LEU A 174 9.96 -1.76 18.43
CA LEU A 174 9.76 -1.74 16.99
C LEU A 174 9.58 -3.17 16.50
N VAL A 175 8.60 -3.38 15.64
CA VAL A 175 8.40 -4.66 14.97
C VAL A 175 8.42 -4.50 13.45
N HIS A 176 8.99 -5.50 12.77
CA HIS A 176 9.08 -5.60 11.32
C HIS A 176 8.11 -6.66 10.79
N TYR A 177 7.35 -6.34 9.74
CA TYR A 177 6.47 -7.29 9.09
C TYR A 177 7.25 -8.20 8.13
N GLU A 178 7.06 -9.51 8.24
CA GLU A 178 7.64 -10.50 7.33
C GLU A 178 6.52 -11.21 6.53
N PRO A 179 6.76 -11.67 5.28
CA PRO A 179 5.68 -12.18 4.41
C PRO A 179 4.88 -13.38 4.93
N HIS A 180 5.45 -14.19 5.82
CA HIS A 180 4.76 -15.32 6.47
C HIS A 180 3.96 -14.88 7.72
N LEU A 181 4.12 -13.60 8.10
CA LEU A 181 3.40 -12.77 9.05
C LEU A 181 1.86 -12.86 8.91
N LYS A 182 1.11 -12.87 10.02
CA LYS A 182 -0.30 -12.46 9.97
C LYS A 182 -0.40 -10.97 9.58
N ALA A 183 -0.88 -10.70 8.37
CA ALA A 183 -1.07 -9.36 7.81
C ALA A 183 -2.46 -8.78 8.10
N GLN A 184 -2.64 -7.47 7.92
CA GLN A 184 -3.97 -6.86 7.85
C GLN A 184 -4.69 -7.24 6.56
N ARG A 185 -6.01 -7.37 6.63
CA ARG A 185 -6.89 -7.44 5.45
C ARG A 185 -7.75 -6.18 5.41
N PRO A 186 -7.47 -5.22 4.50
CA PRO A 186 -8.24 -3.97 4.41
C PRO A 186 -9.75 -4.18 4.29
N SER A 187 -10.16 -5.28 3.64
CA SER A 187 -11.55 -5.66 3.44
C SER A 187 -12.35 -6.02 4.69
N GLU A 188 -11.69 -6.16 5.86
CA GLU A 188 -12.34 -6.33 7.17
C GLU A 188 -12.86 -5.00 7.73
N LYS A 189 -12.22 -3.87 7.38
CA LYS A 189 -12.65 -2.52 7.76
C LYS A 189 -13.47 -1.85 6.66
N GLU A 190 -13.05 -2.02 5.41
CA GLU A 190 -13.64 -1.37 4.25
C GLU A 190 -13.99 -2.43 3.17
N PRO A 191 -15.25 -2.88 3.08
CA PRO A 191 -15.66 -3.96 2.19
C PRO A 191 -15.36 -3.74 0.69
N LEU A 192 -15.09 -2.50 0.26
CA LEU A 192 -14.72 -2.17 -1.12
C LEU A 192 -13.35 -2.76 -1.54
N PHE A 193 -12.47 -3.09 -0.60
CA PHE A 193 -11.19 -3.74 -0.93
C PHE A 193 -11.38 -5.20 -1.36
N PRO A 194 -10.55 -5.71 -2.29
CA PRO A 194 -10.52 -7.14 -2.62
C PRO A 194 -10.28 -8.01 -1.38
N LYS A 195 -10.92 -9.18 -1.33
CA LYS A 195 -10.86 -10.08 -0.15
C LYS A 195 -9.50 -10.73 0.05
N ASP A 196 -8.71 -10.86 -1.01
CA ASP A 196 -7.34 -11.37 -1.00
C ASP A 196 -6.30 -10.28 -0.74
N GLU A 197 -6.69 -9.00 -0.71
CA GLU A 197 -5.78 -7.89 -0.49
C GLU A 197 -5.23 -7.92 0.95
N LYS A 198 -3.91 -7.71 1.05
CA LYS A 198 -3.19 -7.70 2.33
C LYS A 198 -2.28 -6.50 2.39
N VAL A 199 -2.15 -5.93 3.57
CA VAL A 199 -1.20 -4.84 3.86
C VAL A 199 -0.49 -5.10 5.18
N ALA A 200 0.71 -4.53 5.34
CA ALA A 200 1.49 -4.63 6.56
C ALA A 200 0.88 -3.71 7.64
N TYR A 201 1.43 -2.51 7.85
CA TYR A 201 0.94 -1.56 8.85
C TYR A 201 0.34 -0.22 8.35
N PRO A 202 -0.03 -0.01 7.06
CA PRO A 202 -0.76 1.20 6.69
C PRO A 202 -2.17 1.20 7.32
N ASP A 203 -2.85 2.35 7.25
CA ASP A 203 -4.18 2.50 7.86
C ASP A 203 -5.27 1.73 7.11
N ALA A 204 -5.21 1.73 5.77
CA ALA A 204 -6.21 1.10 4.91
C ALA A 204 -5.61 0.52 3.62
N ALA A 205 -5.02 1.37 2.77
CA ALA A 205 -4.58 0.99 1.43
C ALA A 205 -3.05 0.83 1.32
N PRO A 206 -2.55 0.02 0.36
CA PRO A 206 -1.12 -0.10 0.06
C PRO A 206 -0.52 1.16 -0.59
N ILE A 207 -1.34 1.95 -1.30
CA ILE A 207 -0.95 3.17 -2.01
C ILE A 207 -1.95 4.26 -1.69
N MET A 208 -1.43 5.46 -1.39
CA MET A 208 -2.23 6.69 -1.39
C MET A 208 -1.69 7.63 -2.47
N LEU A 209 -2.58 8.08 -3.36
CA LEU A 209 -2.27 9.09 -4.37
C LEU A 209 -2.87 10.44 -3.94
N MET A 210 -2.17 11.53 -4.24
CA MET A 210 -2.63 12.90 -3.99
C MET A 210 -2.11 13.84 -5.07
N SER A 211 -2.93 14.79 -5.51
CA SER A 211 -2.45 15.84 -6.41
C SER A 211 -1.93 17.08 -5.67
N GLU A 212 -0.90 17.71 -6.22
CA GLU A 212 -0.42 19.02 -5.76
C GLU A 212 -1.50 20.09 -5.93
N ALA A 213 -2.34 19.98 -6.95
CA ALA A 213 -3.45 20.88 -7.20
C ALA A 213 -4.48 20.86 -6.04
N SER A 214 -4.82 19.67 -5.53
CA SER A 214 -5.70 19.52 -4.36
C SER A 214 -5.14 20.18 -3.11
N VAL A 215 -3.83 20.05 -2.86
CA VAL A 215 -3.18 20.70 -1.70
C VAL A 215 -3.12 22.22 -1.89
N ARG A 216 -2.85 22.69 -3.11
CA ARG A 216 -2.82 24.12 -3.43
C ARG A 216 -4.19 24.76 -3.22
N ASP A 217 -5.25 24.10 -3.68
CA ASP A 217 -6.63 24.53 -3.44
C ASP A 217 -6.98 24.54 -1.95
N LEU A 218 -6.56 23.52 -1.20
CA LEU A 218 -6.76 23.49 0.25
C LEU A 218 -6.07 24.67 0.94
N ASN A 219 -4.84 25.01 0.56
CA ASN A 219 -4.10 26.14 1.15
C ASN A 219 -4.80 27.49 0.94
N THR A 220 -5.60 27.67 -0.12
CA THR A 220 -6.41 28.90 -0.28
C THR A 220 -7.45 29.11 0.82
N ARG A 221 -7.75 28.06 1.59
CA ARG A 221 -8.75 28.02 2.66
C ARG A 221 -8.14 27.91 4.06
N LEU A 222 -6.82 27.92 4.17
CA LEU A 222 -6.09 27.78 5.44
C LEU A 222 -5.40 29.09 5.81
N ASN A 223 -5.32 29.36 7.12
CA ASN A 223 -4.50 30.47 7.62
C ASN A 223 -3.00 30.17 7.56
N LYS A 224 -2.65 28.88 7.49
CA LYS A 224 -1.28 28.40 7.44
C LYS A 224 -1.19 27.28 6.41
N ASP A 225 -0.32 27.48 5.44
CA ASP A 225 -0.10 26.50 4.38
C ASP A 225 0.41 25.17 4.92
N VAL A 226 -0.08 24.12 4.28
CA VAL A 226 0.40 22.75 4.45
C VAL A 226 1.00 22.27 3.14
N SER A 227 1.78 21.19 3.21
CA SER A 227 2.34 20.52 2.05
C SER A 227 1.75 19.12 1.91
N VAL A 228 2.07 18.44 0.80
CA VAL A 228 1.70 17.04 0.59
C VAL A 228 2.21 16.11 1.69
N PHE A 229 3.34 16.45 2.34
CA PHE A 229 3.95 15.62 3.38
C PHE A 229 3.05 15.43 4.61
N GLN A 230 2.20 16.41 4.96
CA GLN A 230 1.23 16.31 6.06
C GLN A 230 0.18 15.22 5.80
N PHE A 231 -0.11 14.92 4.53
CA PHE A 231 -1.10 13.92 4.13
C PHE A 231 -0.49 12.55 3.88
N ARG A 232 0.85 12.46 3.82
CA ARG A 232 1.63 11.23 3.71
C ARG A 232 1.23 10.33 2.52
N PRO A 233 1.08 10.89 1.29
CA PRO A 233 0.82 10.07 0.12
C PRO A 233 2.01 9.17 -0.17
N SER A 234 1.77 8.11 -0.94
CA SER A 234 2.83 7.30 -1.56
C SER A 234 3.26 7.90 -2.90
N ILE A 235 2.29 8.45 -3.65
CA ILE A 235 2.48 9.03 -4.98
C ILE A 235 1.89 10.44 -4.99
N VAL A 236 2.69 11.41 -5.40
CA VAL A 236 2.24 12.79 -5.63
C VAL A 236 2.22 13.04 -7.14
N VAL A 237 1.15 13.67 -7.61
CA VAL A 237 0.97 14.02 -9.02
C VAL A 237 0.70 15.51 -9.22
N ASN A 238 0.98 16.00 -10.41
CA ASN A 238 0.63 17.34 -10.87
C ASN A 238 0.10 17.27 -12.31
N ASP A 239 -0.07 18.43 -12.97
CA ASP A 239 -0.64 18.56 -14.31
C ASP A 239 -2.09 18.06 -14.40
N CYS A 240 -2.86 18.36 -13.35
CA CYS A 240 -4.28 18.04 -13.22
C CYS A 240 -5.01 19.13 -12.40
N GLU A 241 -6.34 19.19 -12.52
CA GLU A 241 -7.15 20.10 -11.69
C GLU A 241 -7.32 19.54 -10.27
N ALA A 242 -7.61 20.41 -9.31
CA ALA A 242 -7.82 20.02 -7.92
C ALA A 242 -8.93 18.96 -7.80
N PHE A 243 -8.66 17.92 -7.01
CA PHE A 243 -9.54 16.79 -6.70
C PHE A 243 -9.90 15.90 -7.89
N THR A 244 -9.34 16.13 -9.08
CA THR A 244 -9.61 15.24 -10.22
C THR A 244 -9.11 13.83 -10.00
N GLU A 245 -8.12 13.62 -9.12
CA GLU A 245 -7.67 12.29 -8.72
C GLU A 245 -8.78 11.41 -8.13
N ASP A 246 -9.83 12.00 -7.58
CA ASP A 246 -10.97 11.25 -7.01
C ASP A 246 -11.82 10.57 -8.09
N THR A 247 -11.69 11.02 -9.35
CA THR A 247 -12.42 10.49 -10.51
C THR A 247 -11.63 9.41 -11.26
N TRP A 248 -10.35 9.21 -10.96
CA TRP A 248 -9.50 8.29 -11.69
C TRP A 248 -9.67 6.85 -11.18
N ASP A 249 -10.66 6.14 -11.71
CA ASP A 249 -10.93 4.76 -11.28
C ASP A 249 -9.82 3.77 -11.63
N HIS A 250 -9.14 3.98 -12.76
CA HIS A 250 -8.02 3.18 -13.24
C HIS A 250 -6.92 4.09 -13.76
N ILE A 251 -5.71 3.93 -13.23
CA ILE A 251 -4.52 4.68 -13.66
C ILE A 251 -3.41 3.72 -14.04
N GLU A 252 -2.63 4.11 -15.04
CA GLU A 252 -1.42 3.41 -15.45
C GLU A 252 -0.24 4.37 -15.31
N ILE A 253 0.80 3.94 -14.58
CA ILE A 253 2.04 4.69 -14.38
C ILE A 253 3.19 3.77 -14.79
N GLY A 254 3.79 4.05 -15.94
CA GLY A 254 4.77 3.15 -16.54
C GLY A 254 4.11 1.81 -16.91
N GLN A 255 4.48 0.73 -16.23
CA GLN A 255 3.89 -0.61 -16.40
C GLN A 255 2.97 -1.00 -15.23
N VAL A 256 2.74 -0.10 -14.28
CA VAL A 256 1.95 -0.36 -13.07
C VAL A 256 0.51 0.09 -13.29
N GLU A 257 -0.42 -0.85 -13.21
CA GLU A 257 -1.85 -0.55 -13.15
C GLU A 257 -2.30 -0.40 -11.69
N LEU A 258 -2.92 0.74 -11.36
CA LEU A 258 -3.55 0.97 -10.06
C LEU A 258 -5.05 1.15 -10.26
N LYS A 259 -5.83 0.62 -9.33
CA LYS A 259 -7.28 0.78 -9.28
C LYS A 259 -7.66 1.55 -8.03
N ARG A 260 -8.45 2.61 -8.19
CA ARG A 260 -9.02 3.36 -7.07
C ARG A 260 -10.01 2.46 -6.32
N VAL A 261 -9.96 2.51 -4.99
CA VAL A 261 -10.87 1.75 -4.13
C VAL A 261 -11.81 2.69 -3.40
N VAL A 262 -11.25 3.65 -2.65
CA VAL A 262 -12.01 4.56 -1.80
C VAL A 262 -11.23 5.86 -1.60
N GLY A 263 -11.94 6.96 -1.36
CA GLY A 263 -11.32 8.23 -0.96
C GLY A 263 -10.68 8.13 0.43
N CYS A 264 -9.61 8.87 0.66
CA CYS A 264 -8.91 8.87 1.96
C CYS A 264 -9.56 9.86 2.93
N GLY A 265 -10.34 9.35 3.88
CA GLY A 265 -10.84 10.12 5.01
C GLY A 265 -9.69 10.68 5.86
N ARG A 266 -9.67 11.99 6.08
CA ARG A 266 -8.59 12.65 6.83
C ARG A 266 -8.86 12.61 8.34
N CYS A 267 -7.79 12.56 9.13
CA CYS A 267 -7.87 12.54 10.59
C CYS A 267 -6.92 13.58 11.20
N LEU A 268 -6.95 13.74 12.52
CA LEU A 268 -6.09 14.66 13.28
C LEU A 268 -4.57 14.49 13.03
N PHE A 269 -4.14 13.42 12.38
CA PHE A 269 -2.74 13.25 12.02
C PHE A 269 -2.25 14.25 10.95
N THR A 270 -3.16 14.86 10.17
CA THR A 270 -2.82 15.86 9.15
C THR A 270 -2.70 17.28 9.71
N THR A 271 -3.18 17.52 10.93
CA THR A 271 -3.09 18.84 11.57
C THR A 271 -1.62 19.19 11.80
N PRO A 272 -1.21 20.45 11.62
CA PRO A 272 0.19 20.85 11.75
C PRO A 272 0.65 20.79 13.22
N MET A 273 0.91 19.59 13.73
CA MET A 273 1.71 19.36 14.94
C MET A 273 3.17 19.82 14.75
N PHE A 274 3.54 20.17 13.52
CA PHE A 274 4.84 20.71 13.13
C PHE A 274 5.16 22.07 13.78
N ASP A 275 4.17 22.83 14.29
CA ASP A 275 4.44 24.06 15.07
C ASP A 275 5.00 23.78 16.47
N GLN A 276 4.60 22.69 17.11
CA GLN A 276 5.01 22.41 18.49
C GLN A 276 6.48 21.96 18.59
N PHE A 277 7.08 21.55 17.48
CA PHE A 277 8.47 21.08 17.39
C PHE A 277 9.36 21.92 16.44
N GLY A 278 8.89 23.08 15.96
CA GLY A 278 9.70 24.00 15.16
C GLY A 278 9.98 23.57 13.71
N LEU A 279 9.15 22.72 13.12
CA LEU A 279 9.41 22.06 11.83
C LEU A 279 8.62 22.70 10.68
N LEU A 280 8.70 24.03 10.59
CA LEU A 280 8.20 24.78 9.44
C LEU A 280 9.16 24.78 8.25
N LYS A 281 10.34 24.18 8.40
CA LYS A 281 11.26 24.02 7.28
C LYS A 281 10.91 22.75 6.53
N SER A 282 10.58 22.94 5.26
CA SER A 282 10.35 21.83 4.35
C SER A 282 11.56 20.87 4.42
N PRO A 283 11.41 19.57 4.14
CA PRO A 283 12.56 18.67 4.01
C PRO A 283 13.49 19.04 2.82
N LEU A 284 13.24 20.15 2.13
CA LEU A 284 14.08 20.74 1.09
C LEU A 284 14.94 21.92 1.59
N ASP A 285 14.92 22.24 2.89
CA ASP A 285 15.85 23.20 3.53
C ASP A 285 16.99 22.49 4.28
#